data_AF-A0A3D4NM43-F1
#
_entry.id   AF-A0A3D4NM43-F1
#
_cell.length_a   1.000
_cell.length_b   1.000
_cell.length_c   1.000
_cell.angle_alpha   90.00
_cell.angle_beta   90.00
_cell.angle_gamma   90.00
#
_symmetry.space_group_name_H-M   'P 1'
#
loop_
_entity.id
_entity.type
_entity.pdbx_description
1 polymer ?
#
loop_
_entity_poly.entity_id
_entity_poly.type
_entity_poly.pdbx_seq_one_letter_code
_entity_poly.pdbx_strand_id
1 'polypeptide(L)'
;MAESESGQDKTEDPTEKKKKDAREKGEIARSKELNTLAIMLAGAGALLIFGGALAQDLMELMRMNFSLSREVILDQRSMATYLLHSGQIALLAIQP
;
A
#
# COMPACT_ATOMS: atom_id res chain seq x y z
N MET A 1 29.71 -5.39 38.88
CA MET A 1 29.73 -4.00 39.38
C MET A 1 30.18 -3.11 38.24
N ALA A 2 29.27 -2.27 37.75
CA ALA A 2 29.49 -0.97 37.10
C ALA A 2 28.08 -0.46 36.79
N GLU A 3 27.61 0.41 37.66
CA GLU A 3 26.22 0.81 37.84
C GLU A 3 25.69 1.60 36.64
N SER A 4 24.46 1.26 36.26
CA SER A 4 23.60 2.04 35.37
C SER A 4 23.11 3.30 36.09
N GLU A 5 24.02 4.24 36.40
CA GLU A 5 23.64 5.58 36.83
C GLU A 5 23.67 6.55 35.64
N SER A 6 22.61 6.58 34.83
CA SER A 6 22.36 7.79 34.04
C SER A 6 20.92 7.87 33.56
N GLY A 7 20.12 8.68 34.25
CA GLY A 7 18.77 8.97 33.77
C GLY A 7 17.96 9.81 34.74
N GLN A 8 18.61 10.72 35.47
CA GLN A 8 17.88 11.84 36.05
C GLN A 8 17.28 12.61 34.86
N ASP A 9 15.98 12.89 34.88
CA ASP A 9 15.27 13.69 33.87
C ASP A 9 15.94 15.08 33.80
N LYS A 10 16.97 15.18 32.96
CA LYS A 10 17.70 16.43 32.73
C LYS A 10 16.78 17.33 31.93
N THR A 11 16.24 18.34 32.60
CA THR A 11 15.44 19.43 32.04
C THR A 11 16.26 20.43 31.22
N GLU A 12 17.59 20.34 31.26
CA GLU A 12 18.52 21.20 30.55
C GLU A 12 18.81 20.67 29.15
N ASP A 13 18.84 21.57 28.16
CA ASP A 13 19.16 21.22 26.79
C ASP A 13 20.60 20.65 26.66
N PRO A 14 20.83 19.66 25.78
CA PRO A 14 22.15 19.08 25.57
C PRO A 14 23.14 20.13 25.06
N THR A 15 24.35 20.13 25.62
CA THR A 15 25.43 21.04 25.22
C THR A 15 25.90 20.80 23.78
N GLU A 16 26.45 21.83 23.14
CA GLU A 16 26.91 21.78 21.73
C GLU A 16 27.90 20.64 21.46
N LYS A 17 28.82 20.38 22.40
CA LYS A 17 29.74 19.23 22.32
C LYS A 17 28.99 17.89 22.27
N LYS A 18 27.95 17.74 23.08
CA LYS A 18 27.14 16.52 23.16
C LYS A 18 26.31 16.30 21.88
N LYS A 19 25.78 17.38 21.29
CA LYS A 19 25.10 17.34 19.97
C LYS A 19 26.07 16.95 18.84
N LYS A 20 27.29 17.49 18.85
CA LYS A 20 28.34 17.16 17.87
C LYS A 20 28.75 15.70 17.96
N ASP A 21 29.02 15.21 19.18
CA ASP A 21 29.38 13.81 19.43
C ASP A 21 28.25 12.84 19.00
N ALA A 22 26.98 13.19 19.27
CA ALA A 22 25.83 12.39 18.82
C ALA A 22 25.73 12.31 17.29
N ARG A 23 25.96 13.42 16.59
CA ARG A 23 26.01 13.45 15.11
C ARG A 23 27.19 12.65 14.56
N GLU A 24 28.38 12.78 15.13
CA GLU A 24 29.58 12.02 14.74
C GLU A 24 29.41 10.51 14.97
N LYS A 25 28.70 10.12 16.04
CA LYS A 25 28.33 8.73 16.33
C LYS A 25 27.18 8.20 15.46
N GLY A 26 26.60 9.03 14.59
CA GLY A 26 25.49 8.65 13.73
C GLY A 26 24.16 8.44 14.47
N GLU A 27 24.03 8.98 15.69
CA GLU A 27 22.77 9.05 16.44
C GLU A 27 21.86 10.13 15.85
N ILE A 28 21.50 9.94 14.58
CA ILE A 28 20.51 10.74 13.89
C ILE A 28 19.15 10.30 14.43
N ALA A 29 18.32 11.25 14.87
CA ALA A 29 16.95 10.97 15.29
C ALA A 29 16.17 10.35 14.12
N ARG A 30 15.96 9.04 14.15
CA ARG A 30 15.08 8.34 13.23
C ARG A 30 13.72 8.20 13.89
N SER A 31 12.68 8.76 13.28
CA SER A 31 11.32 8.49 13.72
C SER A 31 11.03 7.01 13.51
N LYS A 32 10.74 6.30 14.60
CA LYS A 32 10.46 4.85 14.58
C LYS A 32 9.28 4.49 13.68
N GLU A 33 8.39 5.45 13.41
CA GLU A 33 7.13 5.23 12.69
C GLU A 33 7.08 5.89 11.30
N LEU A 34 8.14 6.61 10.90
CA LEU A 34 8.15 7.32 9.62
C LEU A 34 7.97 6.37 8.42
N ASN A 35 8.54 5.17 8.50
CA ASN A 35 8.37 4.17 7.45
C ASN A 35 6.91 3.71 7.35
N THR A 36 6.27 3.44 8.50
CA THR A 36 4.87 3.05 8.55
C THR A 36 3.97 4.14 7.99
N LEU A 37 4.22 5.40 8.37
CA LEU A 37 3.50 6.56 7.84
C LEU A 37 3.64 6.67 6.31
N ALA A 38 4.87 6.54 5.81
CA ALA A 38 5.14 6.61 4.37
C ALA A 38 4.39 5.52 3.58
N ILE A 39 4.39 4.28 4.08
CA ILE A 39 3.66 3.16 3.46
C ILE A 39 2.15 3.41 3.48
N MET A 40 1.60 3.88 4.61
CA MET A 40 0.16 4.18 4.71
C MET A 40 -0.25 5.29 3.74
N LEU A 41 0.53 6.36 3.64
CA LEU A 41 0.25 7.46 2.71
C LEU A 41 0.40 7.03 1.25
N ALA A 42 1.42 6.23 0.93
CA ALA A 42 1.60 5.69 -0.41
C ALA A 42 0.44 4.75 -0.80
N GLY A 43 0.02 3.86 0.10
CA GLY A 43 -1.11 2.97 -0.13
C GLY A 43 -2.44 3.72 -0.28
N ALA A 44 -2.69 4.71 0.58
CA ALA A 44 -3.87 5.58 0.46
C ALA A 44 -3.85 6.39 -0.84
N GLY A 45 -2.70 6.96 -1.21
CA GLY A 45 -2.52 7.70 -2.46
C GLY A 45 -2.75 6.81 -3.69
N ALA A 46 -2.19 5.60 -3.71
CA ALA A 46 -2.42 4.63 -4.77
C ALA A 46 -3.92 4.28 -4.88
N LEU A 47 -4.60 4.04 -3.76
CA LEU A 47 -6.03 3.75 -3.79
C LEU A 47 -6.87 4.94 -4.30
N LEU A 48 -6.49 6.17 -3.97
CA LEU A 48 -7.20 7.36 -4.47
C LEU A 48 -7.01 7.56 -5.99
N ILE A 49 -5.84 7.24 -6.53
CA ILE A 49 -5.53 7.39 -7.96
C ILE A 49 -6.14 6.24 -8.77
N PHE A 50 -5.96 4.99 -8.32
CA PHE A 50 -6.28 3.79 -9.10
C PHE A 50 -7.58 3.09 -8.66
N GLY A 51 -8.03 3.29 -7.43
CA GLY A 51 -9.17 2.55 -6.86
C GLY A 51 -10.49 2.76 -7.59
N GLY A 52 -10.69 3.94 -8.18
CA GLY A 52 -11.86 4.22 -9.01
C GLY A 52 -11.91 3.35 -10.28
N ALA A 53 -10.80 3.28 -11.02
CA ALA A 53 -10.69 2.45 -12.21
C ALA A 53 -10.84 0.95 -11.86
N LEU A 54 -10.12 0.50 -10.82
CA LEU A 54 -10.18 -0.89 -10.35
C LEU A 54 -11.61 -1.32 -9.94
N ALA A 55 -12.37 -0.41 -9.32
CA ALA A 55 -13.76 -0.66 -8.98
C ALA A 55 -14.67 -0.75 -10.21
N GLN A 56 -14.44 0.06 -11.25
CA GLN A 56 -15.20 -0.01 -12.50
C GLN A 56 -14.94 -1.34 -13.23
N ASP A 57 -13.69 -1.74 -13.36
CA ASP A 57 -13.31 -3.02 -14.00
C ASP A 57 -13.93 -4.21 -13.25
N LEU A 58 -13.91 -4.18 -11.91
CA LEU A 58 -14.57 -5.19 -11.10
C LEU A 58 -16.08 -5.23 -11.31
N MET A 59 -16.74 -4.07 -11.38
CA MET A 59 -18.18 -4.01 -11.66
C MET A 59 -18.52 -4.53 -13.05
N GLU A 60 -17.69 -4.26 -14.05
CA GLU A 60 -17.85 -4.77 -15.41
C GLU A 60 -17.75 -6.30 -15.43
N LEU A 61 -16.73 -6.86 -14.78
CA LEU A 61 -16.57 -8.31 -14.62
C LEU A 61 -17.79 -8.96 -13.96
N MET A 62 -18.30 -8.37 -12.89
CA MET A 62 -19.50 -8.87 -12.20
C MET A 62 -20.74 -8.83 -13.08
N ARG A 63 -20.97 -7.73 -13.79
CA ARG A 63 -22.12 -7.61 -14.71
C ARG A 63 -22.01 -8.65 -15.81
N MET A 64 -20.87 -8.76 -16.46
CA MET A 64 -20.65 -9.69 -17.57
C MET A 64 -20.87 -11.14 -17.16
N ASN A 65 -20.31 -11.56 -16.02
CA ASN A 65 -20.37 -12.96 -15.61
C ASN A 65 -21.66 -13.34 -14.88
N PHE A 66 -22.35 -12.39 -14.23
CA PHE A 66 -23.56 -12.67 -13.46
C PHE A 66 -24.87 -12.25 -14.15
N SER A 67 -24.81 -11.55 -15.29
CA SER A 67 -25.99 -11.25 -16.12
C SER A 67 -25.89 -11.91 -17.50
N LEU A 68 -26.20 -13.21 -17.55
CA LEU A 68 -26.12 -14.03 -18.77
C LEU A 68 -27.46 -14.02 -19.51
N SER A 69 -27.45 -13.68 -20.80
CA SER A 69 -28.64 -13.80 -21.65
C SER A 69 -28.92 -15.27 -22.01
N ARG A 70 -30.15 -15.56 -22.43
CA ARG A 70 -30.54 -16.90 -22.86
C ARG A 70 -29.72 -17.38 -24.06
N GLU A 71 -29.35 -16.50 -25.00
CA GLU A 71 -28.51 -16.89 -26.13
C GLU A 71 -27.13 -17.36 -25.67
N VAL A 72 -26.54 -16.66 -24.69
CA VAL A 72 -25.21 -16.96 -24.14
C VAL A 72 -25.19 -18.30 -23.41
N ILE A 73 -26.26 -18.65 -22.71
CA ILE A 73 -26.37 -19.93 -21.98
C ILE A 73 -26.49 -21.12 -22.95
N LEU A 74 -27.13 -20.91 -24.10
CA LEU A 74 -27.40 -21.97 -25.07
C LEU A 74 -26.23 -22.24 -26.02
N ASP A 75 -25.26 -21.32 -26.11
CA ASP A 75 -24.05 -21.48 -26.91
C ASP A 75 -22.83 -21.85 -26.06
N GLN A 76 -22.33 -23.06 -26.23
CA GLN A 76 -21.16 -23.57 -25.50
C GLN A 76 -19.87 -22.77 -25.78
N ARG A 77 -19.74 -22.11 -26.95
CA ARG A 77 -18.57 -21.28 -27.27
C ARG A 77 -18.56 -19.97 -26.48
N SER A 78 -19.73 -19.47 -26.12
CA SER A 78 -19.87 -18.23 -25.37
C SER A 78 -19.18 -18.28 -24.00
N MET A 79 -19.16 -19.44 -23.35
CA MET A 79 -18.42 -19.64 -22.08
C MET A 79 -16.91 -19.34 -22.21
N ALA A 80 -16.27 -19.85 -23.27
CA ALA A 80 -14.85 -19.64 -23.50
C ALA A 80 -14.52 -18.18 -23.84
N THR A 81 -15.39 -17.54 -24.63
CA THR A 81 -15.24 -16.12 -24.99
C THR A 81 -15.36 -15.21 -23.77
N TYR A 82 -16.33 -15.45 -22.89
CA TYR A 82 -16.51 -14.68 -21.64
C TYR A 82 -15.32 -14.87 -20.71
N LEU A 83 -14.78 -16.09 -20.60
CA LEU A 83 -13.59 -16.36 -19.79
C LEU A 83 -12.36 -15.61 -20.32
N LEU A 84 -12.14 -15.61 -21.64
CA LEU A 84 -11.02 -14.88 -22.24
C LEU A 84 -11.15 -13.37 -22.05
N HIS A 85 -12.36 -12.83 -22.25
CA HIS A 85 -12.59 -11.40 -22.14
C HIS A 85 -12.50 -10.91 -20.69
N SER A 86 -13.07 -11.65 -19.74
CA SER A 86 -12.90 -11.37 -18.31
C SER A 86 -11.44 -11.49 -17.86
N GLY A 87 -10.69 -12.47 -18.39
CA GLY A 87 -9.25 -12.58 -18.16
C GLY A 87 -8.47 -11.36 -18.65
N GLN A 88 -8.82 -10.82 -19.82
CA GLN A 88 -8.20 -9.60 -20.35
C GLN A 88 -8.46 -8.38 -19.47
N ILE A 89 -9.71 -8.16 -19.05
CA ILE A 89 -10.08 -7.04 -18.16
C ILE A 89 -9.32 -7.16 -16.83
N ALA A 90 -9.28 -8.34 -16.23
CA ALA A 90 -8.56 -8.57 -14.98
C ALA A 90 -7.05 -8.32 -15.10
N LEU A 91 -6.42 -8.72 -16.21
CA LEU A 91 -4.99 -8.49 -16.46
C LEU A 91 -4.69 -6.99 -16.62
N LEU A 92 -5.53 -6.27 -17.35
CA LEU A 92 -5.37 -4.82 -17.55
C LEU A 92 -5.60 -4.04 -16.25
N ALA A 93 -6.56 -4.47 -15.41
CA ALA A 93 -6.88 -3.81 -14.15
C ALA A 93 -5.74 -3.84 -13.11
N ILE A 94 -4.85 -4.84 -13.19
CA ILE A 94 -3.74 -5.05 -12.24
C ILE A 94 -2.41 -4.53 -12.82
N GLN A 95 -2.41 -4.03 -14.06
CA GLN A 95 -1.22 -3.49 -14.68
C GLN A 95 -0.72 -2.25 -13.89
N PRO A 96 0.60 -2.16 -13.60
CA PRO A 96 1.18 -1.01 -12.88
C PRO A 96 1.14 0.29 -13.68
#